data_AF-A0A523T2D5-F1
#
_entry.id   AF-A0A523T2D5-F1
#
_cell.length_a   1.000
_cell.length_b   1.000
_cell.length_c   1.000
_cell.angle_alpha   90.00
_cell.angle_beta   90.00
_cell.angle_gamma   90.00
#
_symmetry.space_group_name_H-M   'P 1'
#
loop_
_entity.id
_entity.type
_entity.pdbx_description
1 polymer ?
#
loop_
_entity_poly.entity_id
_entity_poly.type
_entity_poly.pdbx_seq_one_letter_code
_entity_poly.pdbx_strand_id
1 'polypeptide(L)' 'DEVILVPIRQNVGDLESISTLNDVAARIWELIDGKMKVREIKDKIIEEFDVTPQEAEKDLVEYIKQLEKIEAVK' A
#
# COMPACT_ATOMS: atom_id res chain seq x y z
N ASP A 1 2.63 16.20 4.15
CA ASP A 1 3.33 15.38 5.16
C ASP A 1 4.12 14.28 4.49
N GLU A 2 5.38 14.12 4.88
CA GLU A 2 6.24 13.04 4.42
C GLU A 2 6.15 11.89 5.41
N VAL A 3 5.24 10.95 5.12
CA VAL A 3 5.02 9.77 5.96
C VAL A 3 5.78 8.59 5.35
N ILE A 4 6.47 7.83 6.19
CA ILE A 4 7.04 6.53 5.85
C ILE A 4 6.21 5.49 6.60
N LEU A 5 5.78 4.43 5.91
CA LEU A 5 5.00 3.35 6.49
C LEU A 5 5.90 2.16 6.79
N VAL A 6 5.82 1.63 8.00
CA VAL A 6 6.60 0.48 8.43
C VAL A 6 5.66 -0.72 8.63
N PRO A 7 5.93 -1.88 8.00
CA PRO A 7 5.15 -3.08 8.24
C PRO A 7 5.48 -3.66 9.63
N ILE A 8 4.44 -3.97 10.42
CA ILE A 8 4.56 -4.55 11.76
C ILE A 8 4.52 -6.09 11.70
N ARG A 9 3.72 -6.66 10.77
CA ARG A 9 3.56 -8.11 10.61
C ARG A 9 3.97 -8.53 9.20
N GLN A 10 5.13 -9.17 9.07
CA GLN A 10 5.65 -9.65 7.78
C GLN A 10 5.06 -11.00 7.31
N ASN A 11 4.08 -11.56 8.03
CA ASN A 11 3.56 -12.87 7.65
C ASN A 11 2.50 -12.73 6.56
N VAL A 12 2.90 -13.06 5.34
CA VAL A 12 2.08 -13.05 4.10
C VAL A 12 0.79 -13.87 4.24
N GLY A 13 0.69 -14.74 5.24
CA GLY A 13 -0.53 -15.49 5.58
C GLY A 13 -1.71 -14.65 6.09
N ASP A 14 -1.48 -13.46 6.66
CA ASP A 14 -2.57 -12.55 7.06
C ASP A 14 -3.20 -11.85 5.83
N LEU A 15 -2.47 -11.79 4.70
CA LEU A 15 -2.95 -11.25 3.43
C LEU A 15 -3.81 -12.24 2.64
N GLU A 16 -3.82 -13.53 2.99
CA GLU A 16 -4.72 -14.51 2.35
C GLU A 16 -6.21 -14.19 2.66
N SER A 17 -6.49 -13.45 3.74
CA SER A 17 -7.84 -12.88 3.97
C SER A 17 -8.18 -11.73 3.02
N ILE A 18 -7.17 -11.18 2.33
CA ILE A 18 -7.28 -10.15 1.28
C ILE A 18 -7.10 -10.84 -0.09
N SER A 19 -7.84 -11.93 -0.32
CA SER A 19 -7.85 -12.72 -1.57
C SER A 19 -8.41 -11.96 -2.80
N THR A 20 -8.51 -10.64 -2.77
CA THR A 20 -8.99 -9.77 -3.86
C THR A 20 -8.17 -8.49 -3.99
N LEU A 21 -6.87 -8.53 -3.68
CA LEU A 21 -5.99 -7.44 -4.07
C LEU A 21 -5.97 -7.38 -5.60
N ASN A 22 -6.49 -6.29 -6.17
CA ASN A 22 -6.11 -5.93 -7.52
C ASN A 22 -4.57 -5.77 -7.56
N ASP A 23 -3.97 -5.88 -8.74
CA ASP A 23 -2.51 -5.85 -8.88
C ASP A 23 -1.87 -4.58 -8.25
N VAL A 24 -2.61 -3.47 -8.21
CA VAL A 24 -2.24 -2.20 -7.55
C VAL A 24 -2.06 -2.38 -6.04
N ALA A 25 -3.03 -2.96 -5.35
CA ALA A 25 -2.99 -3.08 -3.89
C ALA A 25 -1.93 -4.08 -3.42
N ALA A 26 -1.72 -5.18 -4.17
CA ALA A 26 -0.61 -6.09 -3.94
C ALA A 26 0.74 -5.36 -4.09
N ARG A 27 0.85 -4.52 -5.12
CA ARG A 27 2.07 -3.75 -5.34
C ARG A 27 2.33 -2.72 -4.23
N ILE A 28 1.29 -2.02 -3.77
CA ILE A 28 1.41 -1.08 -2.65
C ILE A 28 1.97 -1.80 -1.42
N TRP A 29 1.49 -3.00 -1.11
CA TRP A 29 2.01 -3.80 0.01
C TRP A 29 3.51 -4.08 -0.12
N GLU A 30 3.97 -4.50 -1.29
CA GLU A 30 5.40 -4.76 -1.53
C GLU A 30 6.29 -3.52 -1.36
N LEU A 31 5.75 -2.33 -1.63
CA LEU A 31 6.45 -1.06 -1.52
C LEU A 31 6.45 -0.50 -0.09
N ILE A 32 5.61 -1.02 0.82
CA ILE A 32 5.61 -0.64 2.24
C ILE A 32 6.74 -1.40 2.96
N ASP A 33 7.95 -0.85 2.87
CA ASP A 33 9.18 -1.47 3.38
C ASP A 33 9.81 -0.72 4.58
N GLY A 34 9.18 0.36 5.05
CA GLY A 34 9.73 1.23 6.09
C GLY A 34 10.81 2.20 5.61
N LYS A 35 11.04 2.33 4.30
CA LYS A 35 12.04 3.22 3.70
C LYS A 35 11.44 4.18 2.69
N MET A 36 10.45 3.72 1.92
CA MET A 36 9.76 4.56 0.94
C MET A 36 8.73 5.47 1.59
N LYS A 37 8.67 6.73 1.14
CA LYS A 37 7.62 7.67 1.53
C LYS A 37 6.32 7.31 0.80
N VAL A 38 5.18 7.55 1.43
CA VAL A 38 3.84 7.34 0.84
C VAL A 38 3.69 8.03 -0.52
N ARG A 39 4.28 9.22 -0.69
CA ARG A 39 4.28 9.91 -1.98
C ARG A 39 5.05 9.16 -3.06
N GLU A 40 6.20 8.58 -2.72
CA GLU A 40 7.02 7.81 -3.66
C GLU A 40 6.32 6.51 -4.06
N ILE A 41 5.59 5.89 -3.12
CA ILE A 41 4.74 4.73 -3.40
C ILE A 41 3.65 5.12 -4.41
N LYS A 42 2.95 6.24 -4.20
CA LYS A 42 1.94 6.74 -5.14
C LYS A 42 2.51 6.98 -6.54
N ASP A 43 3.64 7.69 -6.61
CA ASP A 43 4.28 8.02 -7.88
C ASP A 43 4.69 6.74 -8.63
N LYS A 44 5.13 5.70 -7.91
CA LYS A 44 5.43 4.38 -8.46
C LYS A 44 4.20 3.67 -9.03
N ILE A 45 3.06 3.73 -8.34
CA ILE A 45 1.81 3.12 -8.82
C ILE A 45 1.31 3.79 -10.10
N ILE A 46 1.39 5.13 -10.19
CA ILE A 46 1.02 5.87 -11.40
C ILE A 46 1.92 5.45 -12.58
N GLU A 47 3.22 5.27 -12.33
CA GLU A 47 4.18 4.81 -13.33
C GLU A 47 3.91 3.37 -13.80
N GLU A 48 3.54 2.47 -12.88
CA GLU A 48 3.42 1.04 -13.16
C GLU A 48 2.04 0.62 -13.71
N PHE A 49 0.95 1.34 -13.41
CA PHE A 49 -0.43 0.86 -13.65
C PHE A 49 -1.31 1.70 -14.60
N ASP A 50 -0.78 2.72 -15.27
CA ASP A 50 -1.57 3.63 -16.16
C ASP A 50 -2.87 4.14 -15.51
N VAL A 51 -2.78 4.46 -14.22
CA VAL A 51 -3.89 5.02 -13.43
C VAL A 51 -3.71 6.51 -13.25
N THR A 52 -4.81 7.23 -13.02
CA THR A 52 -4.72 8.65 -12.71
C THR A 52 -4.14 8.88 -11.31
N PRO A 53 -3.51 10.04 -11.04
CA PRO A 53 -3.02 10.36 -9.71
C PRO A 53 -4.09 10.30 -8.62
N GLN A 54 -5.33 10.63 -8.96
CA GLN A 54 -6.48 10.61 -8.05
C GLN A 54 -6.91 9.19 -7.71
N GLU A 55 -6.91 8.28 -8.68
CA GLU A 55 -7.19 6.85 -8.46
C GLU A 55 -6.09 6.22 -7.60
N ALA A 56 -4.81 6.44 -7.95
CA ALA A 56 -3.69 5.93 -7.18
C ALA A 56 -3.71 6.43 -5.72
N GLU A 57 -4.04 7.71 -5.50
CA GLU A 57 -4.14 8.27 -4.15
C GLU A 57 -5.30 7.66 -3.36
N LYS A 58 -6.47 7.49 -3.99
CA LYS A 58 -7.63 6.88 -3.36
C LYS A 58 -7.34 5.43 -2.95
N ASP A 59 -6.79 4.63 -3.85
CA ASP A 59 -6.48 3.22 -3.62
C ASP A 59 -5.41 3.07 -2.52
N LEU A 60 -4.36 3.90 -2.56
CA LEU A 60 -3.34 3.93 -1.54
C LEU A 60 -3.90 4.25 -0.15
N VAL A 61 -4.76 5.27 -0.04
CA VAL A 61 -5.37 5.66 1.23
C VAL A 61 -6.34 4.60 1.75
N GLU A 62 -7.18 4.01 0.88
CA GLU A 62 -8.06 2.92 1.27
C GLU A 62 -7.27 1.72 1.77
N TYR A 63 -6.18 1.38 1.11
CA TYR A 63 -5.37 0.22 1.47
C TYR A 63 -4.61 0.43 2.78
N ILE A 64 -3.98 1.58 2.98
CA ILE A 64 -3.32 1.92 4.25
C ILE A 64 -4.31 1.81 5.42
N LYS A 65 -5.53 2.33 5.26
CA LYS A 65 -6.58 2.20 6.30
C LYS A 65 -6.96 0.76 6.60
N GLN A 66 -7.01 -0.11 5.58
CA GLN A 66 -7.28 -1.54 5.78
C GLN A 66 -6.14 -2.20 6.55
N LEU A 67 -4.89 -1.89 6.21
CA LEU A 67 -3.70 -2.40 6.88
C LEU A 67 -3.59 -1.91 8.33
N GLU A 68 -3.90 -0.63 8.60
CA GLU A 68 -3.95 -0.07 9.96
C GLU A 68 -5.01 -0.78 10.81
N LYS A 69 -6.19 -1.08 10.24
CA LYS A 69 -7.29 -1.76 10.94
C LYS A 69 -6.91 -3.16 11.44
N ILE A 70 -6.01 -3.84 10.73
CA ILE A 70 -5.49 -5.15 11.13
C ILE A 70 -4.13 -5.07 11.84
N GLU A 71 -3.69 -3.85 12.20
CA GLU A 71 -2.40 -3.56 12.84
C GLU A 71 -1.19 -4.11 12.07
N ALA A 72 -1.29 -4.15 10.72
CA ALA A 72 -0.22 -4.64 9.84
C ALA A 72 0.82 -3.56 9.51
N VAL A 73 0.48 -2.28 9.64
CA VAL A 73 1.37 -1.13 9.36
C VAL A 73 1.26 -0.06 10.44
N LYS A 74 2.29 0.78 10.57
CA LYS A 74 2.35 1.92 11.48
C LYS A 74 3.22 3.05 10.92
#